data_AF-A0A8R7UWP3-F1
#
_entry.id   AF-A0A8R7UWP3-F1
#
_cell.length_a   1.000
_cell.length_b   1.000
_cell.length_c   1.000
_cell.angle_alpha   90.00
_cell.angle_beta   90.00
_cell.angle_gamma   90.00
#
_symmetry.space_group_name_H-M   'P 1'
#
loop_
_entity.id
_entity.type
_entity.pdbx_description
1 polymer ?
#
loop_
_entity_poly.entity_id
_entity_poly.type
_entity_poly.pdbx_seq_one_letter_code
_entity_poly.pdbx_strand_id
1 'polypeptide(L)'
;MLKTCLLYCSIYPENYPFHMNDFVMRWVAEGFIYKEDTGKDYFEELCNKGFMLHVEGPLVMPCYQMNPMMRNFLGWKLREDNFITCSSDITPPYACPIHRLCIDDYLVDDGAVEVVDTLLELDWSQIRSLVVFEGAKRYVPFEKLERVRVLDLQYHQKALGIHHVKDICGLLSVRHLFGLEGTGISEIPLEIVRLQHLETLQVDLHGSQSYPVRLETYNS
;
A
#
# COMPACT_ATOMS: atom_id res chain seq x y z
N MET A 1 7.63 16.70 -6.82
CA MET A 1 6.37 15.97 -7.01
C MET A 1 6.59 14.73 -7.86
N LEU A 2 6.86 14.84 -9.18
CA LEU A 2 7.09 13.66 -10.04
C LEU A 2 8.19 12.70 -9.56
N LYS A 3 9.34 13.21 -9.09
CA LYS A 3 10.41 12.37 -8.52
C LYS A 3 9.96 11.54 -7.31
N THR A 4 9.15 12.13 -6.44
CA THR A 4 8.61 11.48 -5.23
C THR A 4 7.59 10.41 -5.62
N CYS A 5 6.73 10.72 -6.59
CA CYS A 5 5.77 9.78 -7.18
C CYS A 5 6.52 8.59 -7.80
N LEU A 6 7.55 8.86 -8.60
CA LEU A 6 8.41 7.86 -9.23
C LEU A 6 9.17 7.01 -8.20
N LEU A 7 9.68 7.60 -7.12
CA LEU A 7 10.36 6.88 -6.04
C LEU A 7 9.39 5.95 -5.30
N TYR A 8 8.16 6.39 -5.04
CA TYR A 8 7.12 5.52 -4.47
C TYR A 8 6.86 4.30 -5.34
N CYS A 9 6.93 4.43 -6.68
CA CYS A 9 6.71 3.30 -7.59
C CYS A 9 7.62 2.10 -7.32
N SER A 10 8.84 2.32 -6.82
CA SER A 10 9.80 1.22 -6.64
C SER A 10 9.49 0.32 -5.44
N ILE A 11 8.48 0.64 -4.62
CA ILE A 11 7.97 -0.29 -3.61
C ILE A 11 7.20 -1.45 -4.25
N TYR A 12 6.72 -1.26 -5.48
CA TYR A 12 5.95 -2.28 -6.17
C TYR A 12 6.86 -3.44 -6.55
N PRO A 13 6.43 -4.67 -6.28
CA PRO A 13 7.22 -5.85 -6.57
C PRO A 13 7.55 -6.05 -8.04
N GLU A 14 8.52 -6.91 -8.30
CA GLU A 14 8.90 -7.25 -9.67
C GLU A 14 7.71 -7.83 -10.44
N ASN A 15 7.47 -7.29 -11.64
CA ASN A 15 6.37 -7.69 -12.52
C ASN A 15 4.97 -7.55 -11.89
N TYR A 16 4.82 -6.76 -10.82
CA TYR A 16 3.53 -6.54 -10.19
C TYR A 16 2.64 -5.67 -11.10
N PRO A 17 1.52 -6.20 -11.62
CA PRO A 17 0.62 -5.40 -12.44
C PRO A 17 -0.24 -4.50 -11.55
N PHE A 18 -0.44 -3.25 -11.99
CA PHE A 18 -1.34 -2.32 -11.32
C PHE A 18 -2.07 -1.43 -12.32
N HIS A 19 -3.19 -0.86 -11.90
CA HIS A 19 -3.96 0.09 -12.68
C HIS A 19 -3.53 1.54 -12.38
N MET A 20 -3.50 2.38 -13.42
CA MET A 20 -3.11 3.78 -13.29
C MET A 20 -3.95 4.53 -12.25
N ASN A 21 -5.27 4.37 -12.25
CA ASN A 21 -6.15 5.11 -11.35
C ASN A 21 -5.87 4.78 -9.88
N ASP A 22 -5.80 3.48 -9.56
CA ASP A 22 -5.50 3.00 -8.21
C ASP A 22 -4.13 3.49 -7.71
N PHE A 23 -3.17 3.59 -8.64
CA PHE A 23 -1.83 4.06 -8.36
C PHE A 23 -1.78 5.57 -8.08
N VAL A 24 -2.43 6.36 -8.93
CA VAL A 24 -2.55 7.81 -8.76
C VAL A 24 -3.28 8.16 -7.46
N MET A 25 -4.29 7.39 -7.07
CA MET A 25 -4.99 7.59 -5.80
C MET A 25 -4.10 7.39 -4.58
N ARG A 26 -3.17 6.41 -4.63
CA ARG A 26 -2.17 6.23 -3.57
C ARG A 26 -1.22 7.42 -3.47
N TRP A 27 -0.83 8.02 -4.60
CA TRP A 27 -0.03 9.24 -4.58
C TRP A 27 -0.78 10.43 -3.96
N VAL A 28 -2.10 10.53 -4.18
CA VAL A 28 -2.94 11.53 -3.51
C VAL A 28 -3.01 11.26 -2.01
N ALA A 29 -3.25 10.01 -1.61
CA ALA A 29 -3.33 9.61 -0.20
C ALA A 29 -2.03 9.86 0.59
N GLU A 30 -0.88 9.66 -0.06
CA GLU A 30 0.44 9.99 0.49
C GLU A 30 0.75 11.49 0.52
N GLY A 31 -0.09 12.32 -0.11
CA GLY A 31 0.11 13.75 -0.24
C GLY A 31 1.23 14.15 -1.21
N PHE A 32 1.63 13.27 -2.13
CA PHE A 32 2.64 13.57 -3.15
C PHE A 32 2.11 14.49 -4.25
N ILE A 33 0.80 14.42 -4.48
CA ILE A 33 0.03 15.23 -5.41
C ILE A 33 -1.32 15.59 -4.78
N TYR A 34 -1.93 16.68 -5.25
CA TYR A 34 -3.21 17.17 -4.72
C TYR A 34 -4.42 16.75 -5.55
N LYS A 35 -4.23 16.44 -6.83
CA LYS A 35 -5.31 16.17 -7.79
C LYS A 35 -4.99 14.96 -8.63
N GLU A 36 -5.99 14.12 -8.86
CA GLU A 36 -5.85 12.91 -9.68
C GLU A 36 -5.51 13.25 -11.13
N ASP A 37 -6.11 14.29 -11.71
CA ASP A 37 -5.84 14.66 -13.10
C ASP A 37 -4.35 14.99 -13.31
N THR A 38 -3.75 15.77 -12.39
CA THR A 38 -2.31 16.02 -12.40
C THR A 38 -1.49 14.73 -12.21
N GLY A 39 -1.99 13.80 -11.41
CA GLY A 39 -1.37 12.49 -11.24
C GLY A 39 -1.42 11.64 -12.50
N LYS A 40 -2.51 11.70 -13.28
CA LYS A 40 -2.64 11.01 -14.56
C LYS A 40 -1.66 11.59 -15.59
N ASP A 41 -1.56 12.91 -15.68
CA ASP A 41 -0.57 13.58 -16.54
C ASP A 41 0.87 13.13 -16.19
N TYR A 42 1.19 13.07 -14.89
CA TYR A 42 2.48 12.58 -14.40
C TYR A 42 2.69 11.11 -14.76
N PHE A 43 1.67 10.27 -14.60
CA PHE A 43 1.75 8.86 -14.95
C PHE A 43 2.02 8.67 -16.45
N GLU A 44 1.31 9.39 -17.32
CA GLU A 44 1.54 9.39 -18.75
C GLU A 44 2.97 9.84 -19.12
N GLU A 45 3.51 10.85 -18.43
CA GLU A 45 4.90 11.26 -18.60
C GLU A 45 5.89 10.12 -18.25
N LEU A 46 5.62 9.36 -17.19
CA LEU A 46 6.45 8.20 -16.81
C LEU A 46 6.34 7.06 -17.84
N CYS A 47 5.16 6.83 -18.41
CA CYS A 47 4.95 5.90 -19.52
C CYS A 47 5.76 6.32 -20.76
N ASN A 48 5.67 7.60 -21.16
CA ASN A 48 6.37 8.14 -22.32
C ASN A 48 7.91 8.07 -22.16
N LYS A 49 8.40 8.07 -20.93
CA LYS A 49 9.82 7.88 -20.59
C LYS A 49 10.25 6.41 -20.50
N GLY A 50 9.33 5.46 -20.68
CA GLY A 50 9.58 4.01 -20.58
C GLY A 50 9.81 3.51 -19.16
N PHE A 51 9.41 4.28 -18.14
CA PHE A 51 9.52 3.89 -16.74
C PHE A 51 8.37 2.99 -16.30
N MET A 52 7.21 3.15 -16.94
CA MET A 52 6.06 2.28 -16.81
C MET A 52 5.84 1.55 -18.13
N LEU A 53 5.65 0.25 -18.08
CA LEU A 53 5.43 -0.62 -19.22
C LEU A 53 3.99 -1.09 -19.22
N HIS A 54 3.33 -0.99 -20.37
CA HIS A 54 2.00 -1.56 -20.55
C HIS A 54 2.08 -3.09 -20.51
N VAL A 55 1.14 -3.73 -19.82
CA VAL A 55 1.02 -5.18 -19.71
C VAL A 55 -0.32 -5.59 -20.29
N GLU A 56 -0.32 -6.57 -21.19
CA GLU A 56 -1.56 -7.18 -21.67
C GLU A 56 -2.21 -7.96 -20.51
N GLY A 57 -3.32 -7.42 -20.00
CA GLY A 57 -4.12 -8.05 -18.96
C GLY A 57 -5.36 -8.76 -19.54
N PRO A 58 -5.96 -9.71 -18.81
CA PRO A 58 -7.21 -10.36 -19.20
C PRO A 58 -8.43 -9.42 -19.13
N LEU A 59 -8.28 -8.22 -18.59
CA LEU A 59 -9.34 -7.23 -18.39
C LEU A 59 -9.32 -6.17 -19.49
N VAL A 60 -10.47 -5.50 -19.69
CA VAL A 60 -10.64 -4.40 -20.65
C VAL A 60 -9.83 -3.15 -20.26
N MET A 61 -9.38 -3.06 -19.00
CA MET A 61 -8.63 -1.91 -18.50
C MET A 61 -7.12 -2.08 -18.67
N PRO A 62 -6.39 -1.00 -19.04
CA PRO A 62 -4.94 -1.07 -19.18
C PRO A 62 -4.27 -1.38 -17.83
N CYS A 63 -3.34 -2.32 -17.85
CA CYS A 63 -2.47 -2.66 -16.74
C CYS A 63 -1.05 -2.17 -17.03
N TYR A 64 -0.35 -1.78 -15.97
CA TYR A 64 1.03 -1.31 -16.05
C TYR A 64 1.90 -2.07 -15.06
N GLN A 65 3.18 -2.14 -15.38
CA GLN A 65 4.22 -2.57 -14.46
C GLN A 65 5.39 -1.60 -14.51
N MET A 66 6.13 -1.48 -13.43
CA MET A 66 7.34 -0.67 -13.43
C MET A 66 8.43 -1.38 -14.24
N ASN A 67 9.17 -0.61 -15.05
CA ASN A 67 10.33 -1.11 -15.78
C ASN A 67 11.35 -1.72 -14.78
N PRO A 68 11.76 -2.99 -14.93
CA PRO A 68 12.62 -3.67 -13.96
C PRO A 68 13.97 -2.99 -13.72
N MET A 69 14.59 -2.42 -14.77
CA MET A 69 15.85 -1.69 -14.63
C MET A 69 15.67 -0.43 -13.78
N MET A 70 14.57 0.29 -14.02
CA MET A 70 14.22 1.48 -13.24
C MET A 70 13.86 1.12 -11.80
N ARG A 71 13.16 0.00 -11.57
CA ARG A 71 12.81 -0.49 -10.23
C ARG A 71 14.07 -0.69 -9.39
N ASN A 72 15.07 -1.37 -9.93
CA ASN A 72 16.32 -1.64 -9.21
C ASN A 72 17.09 -0.36 -8.88
N PHE A 73 17.20 0.56 -9.83
CA PHE A 73 17.85 1.85 -9.62
C PHE A 73 17.15 2.67 -8.52
N LEU A 74 15.82 2.75 -8.57
CA LEU A 74 15.05 3.50 -7.58
C LEU A 74 14.96 2.81 -6.23
N GLY A 75 14.94 1.47 -6.17
CA GLY A 75 14.96 0.72 -4.91
C GLY A 75 16.24 0.95 -4.12
N TRP A 76 17.38 1.13 -4.80
CA TRP A 76 18.59 1.62 -4.14
C TRP A 76 18.43 3.05 -3.60
N LYS A 77 17.88 3.96 -4.42
CA LYS A 77 17.68 5.37 -4.03
C LYS A 77 16.71 5.53 -2.85
N LEU A 78 15.66 4.72 -2.83
CA LEU A 78 14.63 4.70 -1.80
C LEU A 78 15.21 4.34 -0.42
N ARG A 79 16.13 3.35 -0.39
CA ARG A 79 16.91 2.96 0.79
C ARG A 79 17.87 4.05 1.23
N GLU A 80 18.63 4.62 0.29
CA GLU A 80 19.59 5.69 0.59
C GLU A 80 18.92 6.91 1.25
N ASP A 81 17.75 7.31 0.74
CA ASP A 81 17.01 8.48 1.22
C ASP A 81 16.12 8.17 2.44
N ASN A 82 16.06 6.91 2.93
CA ASN A 82 15.12 6.42 3.96
C ASN A 82 13.68 6.87 3.69
N PHE A 83 13.26 6.85 2.42
CA PHE A 83 11.99 7.43 2.01
C PHE A 83 10.79 6.54 2.41
N ILE A 84 10.92 5.24 2.17
CA ILE A 84 10.04 4.16 2.64
C ILE A 84 10.96 3.01 3.05
N THR A 85 10.65 2.33 4.13
CA THR A 85 11.39 1.14 4.55
C THR A 85 10.63 -0.10 4.08
N CYS A 86 11.26 -0.95 3.27
CA CYS A 86 10.71 -2.25 2.90
C CYS A 86 11.10 -3.31 3.94
N SER A 87 10.22 -4.28 4.21
CA SER A 87 10.44 -5.32 5.22
C SER A 87 11.63 -6.22 4.91
N SER A 88 11.94 -6.38 3.62
CA SER A 88 13.14 -7.06 3.11
C SER A 88 14.46 -6.33 3.40
N ASP A 89 14.41 -5.02 3.64
CA ASP A 89 15.59 -4.17 3.89
C ASP A 89 15.86 -3.93 5.37
N ILE A 90 14.99 -4.42 6.25
CA ILE A 90 15.08 -4.19 7.69
C ILE A 90 16.20 -5.04 8.29
N THR A 91 17.18 -4.35 8.90
CA THR A 91 18.25 -4.95 9.69
C THR A 91 18.31 -4.30 11.08
N PRO A 92 17.96 -5.03 12.16
CA PRO A 92 18.11 -4.53 13.53
C PRO A 92 19.59 -4.31 13.89
N PRO A 93 19.93 -3.33 14.76
CA PRO A 93 19.04 -2.37 15.42
C PRO A 93 18.73 -1.14 14.54
N TYR A 94 17.52 -0.58 14.71
CA TYR A 94 17.06 0.58 13.95
C TYR A 94 17.73 1.88 14.41
N ALA A 95 18.38 2.58 13.47
CA ALA A 95 19.00 3.88 13.78
C ALA A 95 17.99 5.04 13.84
N CYS A 96 16.80 4.89 13.24
CA CYS A 96 15.80 5.95 13.17
C CYS A 96 14.34 5.42 13.19
N PRO A 97 13.36 6.24 13.58
CA PRO A 97 11.95 5.88 13.52
C PRO A 97 11.45 5.70 12.08
N ILE A 98 10.71 4.62 11.85
CA ILE A 98 10.12 4.31 10.54
C ILE A 98 8.72 4.92 10.46
N HIS A 99 8.54 5.89 9.56
CA HIS A 99 7.25 6.55 9.34
C HIS A 99 6.46 5.97 8.17
N ARG A 100 7.14 5.33 7.21
CA ARG A 100 6.53 4.68 6.05
C ARG A 100 7.10 3.29 5.91
N LEU A 101 6.24 2.28 6.05
CA LEU A 101 6.61 0.88 5.98
C LEU A 101 5.92 0.22 4.79
N CYS A 102 6.70 -0.53 4.02
CA CYS A 102 6.22 -1.44 3.00
C CYS A 102 6.53 -2.87 3.45
N ILE A 103 5.52 -3.75 3.47
CA ILE A 103 5.68 -5.17 3.73
C ILE A 103 5.53 -5.90 2.40
N ASP A 104 6.64 -6.42 1.90
CA ASP A 104 6.86 -6.87 0.53
C ASP A 104 7.21 -8.37 0.44
N ASP A 105 6.93 -9.18 1.48
CA ASP A 105 7.49 -10.52 1.72
C ASP A 105 7.32 -11.53 0.55
N TYR A 106 8.23 -11.52 -0.43
CA TYR A 106 8.43 -12.62 -1.36
C TYR A 106 9.38 -13.61 -0.70
N LEU A 107 8.82 -14.56 0.05
CA LEU A 107 9.60 -15.72 0.49
C LEU A 107 10.12 -16.43 -0.76
N VAL A 108 11.43 -16.32 -1.01
CA VAL A 108 12.12 -17.26 -1.89
C VAL A 108 12.06 -18.60 -1.17
N ASP A 109 11.38 -19.56 -1.78
CA ASP A 109 11.35 -20.96 -1.36
C ASP A 109 12.77 -21.52 -1.49
N ASP A 110 13.62 -21.25 -0.51
CA ASP A 110 14.91 -21.91 -0.36
C ASP A 110 15.10 -22.27 1.12
N GLY A 111 14.59 -23.44 1.47
CA GLY A 111 15.02 -24.25 2.61
C GLY A 111 15.12 -23.54 3.96
N ALA A 112 14.03 -23.63 4.75
CA ALA A 112 14.04 -23.72 6.21
C ALA A 112 15.17 -22.93 6.93
N VAL A 113 15.04 -21.61 6.96
CA VAL A 113 15.64 -20.80 8.02
C VAL A 113 14.47 -20.21 8.79
N GLU A 114 14.45 -20.39 10.11
CA GLU A 114 13.59 -19.61 11.00
C GLU A 114 14.00 -18.13 10.82
N VAL A 115 13.32 -17.44 9.90
CA VAL A 115 13.50 -16.01 9.71
C VAL A 115 13.05 -15.38 11.02
N VAL A 116 14.00 -14.90 11.82
CA VAL A 116 13.71 -14.01 12.94
C VAL A 116 12.85 -12.90 12.37
N ASP A 117 11.61 -12.79 12.86
CA ASP A 117 10.69 -11.78 12.39
C ASP A 117 11.24 -10.42 12.83
N THR A 118 11.97 -9.78 11.91
CA THR A 118 12.67 -8.52 12.15
C THR A 118 11.70 -7.42 12.57
N LEU A 119 10.40 -7.56 12.26
CA LEU A 119 9.35 -6.61 12.60
C LEU A 119 8.92 -6.65 14.08
N LEU A 120 9.30 -7.67 14.85
CA LEU A 120 8.87 -7.82 16.25
C LEU A 120 9.35 -6.67 17.15
N GLU A 121 10.55 -6.14 16.88
CA GLU A 121 11.15 -5.04 17.63
C GLU A 121 10.79 -3.65 17.08
N LEU A 122 9.98 -3.60 16.02
CA LEU A 122 9.61 -2.34 15.38
C LEU A 122 8.64 -1.54 16.26
N ASP A 123 8.88 -0.23 16.37
CA ASP A 123 7.90 0.68 16.98
C ASP A 123 6.81 1.05 15.96
N TRP A 124 5.74 0.26 15.96
CA TRP A 124 4.57 0.43 15.09
C TRP A 124 3.82 1.76 15.34
N SER A 125 3.99 2.39 16.51
CA SER A 125 3.26 3.62 16.88
C SER A 125 3.68 4.85 16.06
N GLN A 126 4.84 4.80 15.42
CA GLN A 126 5.37 5.89 14.59
C GLN A 126 4.98 5.77 13.12
N ILE A 127 4.44 4.63 12.70
CA ILE A 127 4.07 4.37 11.31
C ILE A 127 2.87 5.25 10.93
N ARG A 128 3.04 6.01 9.84
CA ARG A 128 2.03 6.92 9.28
C ARG A 128 1.49 6.41 7.94
N SER A 129 2.28 5.65 7.20
CA SER A 129 1.85 4.94 6.01
C SER A 129 2.31 3.49 6.07
N LEU A 130 1.39 2.57 5.84
CA LEU A 130 1.63 1.14 5.78
C LEU A 130 1.06 0.59 4.48
N VAL A 131 1.94 -0.03 3.69
CA VAL A 131 1.57 -0.80 2.48
C VAL A 131 1.91 -2.25 2.75
N VAL A 132 0.97 -3.17 2.49
CA VAL A 132 1.17 -4.61 2.67
C VAL A 132 0.79 -5.32 1.37
N PHE A 133 1.75 -5.99 0.73
CA PHE A 133 1.53 -6.76 -0.49
C PHE A 133 1.12 -8.21 -0.19
N GLU A 134 0.35 -8.84 -1.08
CA GLU A 134 -0.21 -10.19 -0.94
C GLU A 134 0.78 -11.27 -0.48
N GLY A 135 2.04 -11.19 -0.90
CA GLY A 135 3.10 -12.13 -0.50
C GLY A 135 3.39 -12.13 1.01
N ALA A 136 3.05 -11.05 1.71
CA ALA A 136 3.25 -10.86 3.13
C ALA A 136 2.50 -11.89 3.98
N LYS A 137 3.21 -12.96 4.36
CA LYS A 137 2.75 -13.92 5.40
C LYS A 137 2.99 -13.42 6.83
N ARG A 138 3.42 -12.16 6.99
CA ARG A 138 3.76 -11.59 8.29
C ARG A 138 2.54 -11.02 8.99
N TYR A 139 2.53 -11.19 10.31
CA TYR A 139 1.51 -10.61 11.17
C TYR A 139 1.67 -9.09 11.24
N VAL A 140 0.55 -8.37 11.11
CA VAL A 140 0.51 -6.92 11.29
C VAL A 140 -0.25 -6.63 12.60
N PRO A 141 0.40 -6.05 13.61
CA PRO A 141 -0.26 -5.66 14.86
C PRO A 141 -1.02 -4.35 14.66
N PHE A 142 -2.20 -4.42 14.04
CA PHE A 142 -3.02 -3.24 13.75
C PHE A 142 -3.28 -2.42 15.01
N GLU A 143 -3.50 -3.05 16.16
CA GLU A 143 -3.75 -2.40 17.44
C GLU A 143 -2.61 -1.47 17.91
N LYS A 144 -1.40 -1.62 17.37
CA LYS A 144 -0.23 -0.77 17.69
C LYS A 144 -0.06 0.43 16.74
N LEU A 145 -0.86 0.52 15.68
CA LEU A 145 -0.77 1.58 14.67
C LEU A 145 -1.49 2.87 15.12
N GLU A 146 -0.89 3.61 16.05
CA GLU A 146 -1.52 4.80 16.64
C GLU A 146 -1.61 6.03 15.72
N ARG A 147 -0.72 6.13 14.73
CA ARG A 147 -0.54 7.35 13.89
C ARG A 147 -0.77 7.11 12.40
N VAL A 148 -1.21 5.90 12.03
CA VAL A 148 -1.38 5.52 10.62
C VAL A 148 -2.49 6.35 9.98
N ARG A 149 -2.19 6.90 8.80
CA ARG A 149 -3.10 7.71 7.99
C ARG A 149 -3.42 7.03 6.65
N VAL A 150 -2.43 6.37 6.08
CA VAL A 150 -2.56 5.57 4.85
C VAL A 150 -2.37 4.11 5.21
N LEU A 151 -3.38 3.30 4.96
CA LEU A 151 -3.33 1.86 5.14
C LEU A 151 -3.74 1.20 3.82
N ASP A 152 -2.79 0.56 3.17
CA ASP A 152 -2.98 -0.10 1.87
C ASP A 152 -2.70 -1.59 1.99
N LEU A 153 -3.77 -2.38 1.98
CA LEU A 153 -3.75 -3.82 2.21
C LEU A 153 -3.99 -4.53 0.88
N GLN A 154 -2.94 -4.76 0.11
CA GLN A 154 -3.05 -5.44 -1.19
C GLN A 154 -3.09 -6.97 -1.01
N TYR A 155 -3.96 -7.45 -0.12
CA TYR A 155 -4.18 -8.87 0.12
C TYR A 155 -5.22 -9.42 -0.86
N HIS A 156 -4.78 -10.08 -1.92
CA HIS A 156 -5.74 -10.84 -2.73
C HIS A 156 -6.13 -12.14 -1.99
N GLN A 157 -7.43 -12.31 -1.82
CA GLN A 157 -8.14 -13.56 -1.52
C GLN A 157 -7.98 -14.31 -0.17
N LYS A 158 -7.02 -14.09 0.75
CA LYS A 158 -6.92 -14.96 1.97
C LYS A 158 -6.51 -14.38 3.34
N ALA A 159 -6.17 -13.10 3.50
CA ALA A 159 -5.49 -12.67 4.73
C ALA A 159 -6.38 -12.02 5.82
N LEU A 160 -7.42 -11.27 5.45
CA LEU A 160 -8.18 -10.49 6.44
C LEU A 160 -9.37 -11.27 7.00
N GLY A 161 -9.22 -11.77 8.22
CA GLY A 161 -10.34 -12.23 9.04
C GLY A 161 -11.12 -11.07 9.66
N ILE A 162 -12.33 -11.36 10.15
CA ILE A 162 -13.21 -10.34 10.77
C ILE A 162 -12.57 -9.62 11.98
N HIS A 163 -11.65 -10.28 12.68
CA HIS A 163 -10.94 -9.69 13.81
C HIS A 163 -9.99 -8.58 13.35
N HIS A 164 -9.20 -8.81 12.28
CA HIS A 164 -8.35 -7.78 11.68
C HIS A 164 -9.17 -6.55 11.27
N VAL A 165 -10.36 -6.76 10.71
CA VAL A 165 -11.23 -5.63 10.30
C VAL A 165 -11.70 -4.82 11.51
N LYS A 166 -12.02 -5.49 12.64
CA LYS A 166 -12.37 -4.79 13.89
C LYS A 166 -11.20 -3.97 14.43
N ASP A 167 -9.99 -4.51 14.36
CA ASP A 167 -8.78 -3.80 14.78
C ASP A 167 -8.51 -2.59 13.89
N ILE A 168 -8.68 -2.75 12.57
CA ILE A 168 -8.59 -1.65 11.60
C ILE A 168 -9.65 -0.57 11.88
N CYS A 169 -10.87 -0.94 12.25
CA CYS A 169 -11.91 0.02 12.66
C CYS A 169 -11.57 0.75 13.97
N GLY A 170 -10.55 0.30 14.71
CA GLY A 170 -9.98 0.99 15.87
C GLY A 170 -8.99 2.10 15.51
N LEU A 171 -8.54 2.18 14.25
CA LEU A 171 -7.48 3.09 13.80
C LEU A 171 -8.01 4.49 13.50
N LEU A 172 -8.34 5.25 14.54
CA LEU A 172 -9.05 6.54 14.43
C LEU A 172 -8.31 7.61 13.61
N SER A 173 -7.00 7.47 13.37
CA SER A 173 -6.20 8.39 12.57
C SER A 173 -6.22 8.10 11.06
N VAL A 174 -6.77 6.96 10.63
CA VAL A 174 -6.79 6.56 9.22
C VAL A 174 -7.63 7.53 8.40
N ARG A 175 -7.06 7.94 7.25
CA ARG A 175 -7.70 8.79 6.25
C ARG A 175 -7.90 8.08 4.93
N HIS A 176 -7.00 7.17 4.58
CA HIS A 176 -7.07 6.43 3.33
C HIS A 176 -6.89 4.94 3.63
N LEU A 177 -7.92 4.17 3.30
CA LEU A 177 -7.95 2.73 3.47
C LEU A 177 -8.15 2.07 2.12
N PHE A 178 -7.17 1.28 1.70
CA PHE A 178 -7.17 0.58 0.41
C PHE A 178 -7.09 -0.93 0.59
N GLY A 179 -7.67 -1.65 -0.38
CA GLY A 179 -7.53 -3.10 -0.49
C GLY A 179 -8.22 -3.87 0.64
N LEU A 180 -9.34 -3.35 1.16
CA LEU A 180 -10.15 -4.11 2.11
C LEU A 180 -10.87 -5.24 1.36
N GLU A 181 -10.14 -6.32 1.08
CA GLU A 181 -10.57 -7.53 0.36
C GLU A 181 -10.43 -8.74 1.29
N GLY A 182 -11.45 -9.59 1.36
CA GLY A 182 -11.38 -10.79 2.19
C GLY A 182 -12.57 -11.73 2.01
N THR A 183 -12.31 -13.02 2.04
CA THR A 183 -13.32 -14.08 1.91
C THR A 183 -14.36 -14.09 3.04
N GLY A 184 -14.08 -13.42 4.16
CA GLY A 184 -15.00 -13.23 5.29
C GLY A 184 -15.67 -11.86 5.33
N ILE A 185 -15.39 -10.96 4.38
CA ILE A 185 -15.96 -9.62 4.31
C ILE A 185 -17.04 -9.63 3.24
N SER A 186 -18.20 -10.22 3.57
CA SER A 186 -19.39 -10.14 2.71
C SER A 186 -20.01 -8.74 2.74
N GLU A 187 -19.78 -8.00 3.82
CA GLU A 187 -20.28 -6.64 4.04
C GLU A 187 -19.22 -5.83 4.76
N ILE A 188 -19.19 -4.52 4.51
CA ILE A 188 -18.37 -3.58 5.26
C ILE A 188 -18.93 -3.51 6.69
N PRO A 189 -18.12 -3.74 7.74
CA PRO A 189 -18.61 -3.71 9.11
C PRO A 189 -19.12 -2.32 9.50
N LEU A 190 -20.22 -2.28 10.26
CA LEU A 190 -20.82 -1.04 10.77
C LEU A 190 -19.83 -0.20 11.60
N GLU A 191 -18.85 -0.86 12.21
CA GLU A 191 -17.78 -0.25 12.98
C GLU A 191 -16.87 0.66 12.16
N ILE A 192 -16.88 0.58 10.82
CA ILE A 192 -16.12 1.49 9.95
C ILE A 192 -16.51 2.96 10.17
N VAL A 193 -17.74 3.21 10.65
CA VAL A 193 -18.24 4.54 11.05
C VAL A 193 -17.40 5.18 12.15
N ARG A 194 -16.61 4.40 12.91
CA ARG A 194 -15.66 4.92 13.91
C ARG A 194 -14.50 5.70 13.28
N LEU A 195 -14.20 5.45 12.00
CA LEU A 195 -13.14 6.12 11.26
C LEU A 195 -13.62 7.51 10.77
N GLN A 196 -13.78 8.44 11.71
CA GLN A 196 -14.36 9.78 11.44
C GLN A 196 -13.54 10.65 10.50
N HIS A 197 -12.27 10.32 10.28
CA HIS A 197 -11.35 11.05 9.40
C HIS A 197 -11.12 10.36 8.05
N LEU A 198 -11.88 9.30 7.76
CA LEU A 198 -11.73 8.53 6.52
C LEU A 198 -12.17 9.38 5.31
N GLU A 199 -11.21 9.67 4.43
CA GLU A 199 -11.38 10.41 3.18
C GLU A 199 -11.55 9.46 1.98
N THR A 200 -10.82 8.33 1.98
CA THR A 200 -10.86 7.32 0.91
C THR A 200 -11.06 5.93 1.48
N LEU A 201 -12.04 5.21 0.92
CA LEU A 201 -12.27 3.79 1.20
C LEU A 201 -12.34 3.01 -0.11
N GLN A 202 -11.36 2.14 -0.38
CA GLN A 202 -11.36 1.19 -1.49
C GLN A 202 -11.60 -0.23 -0.97
N VAL A 203 -12.73 -0.82 -1.38
CA VAL A 203 -13.15 -2.18 -1.04
C VAL A 203 -13.37 -2.94 -2.35
N ASP A 204 -12.94 -4.20 -2.41
CA ASP A 204 -13.30 -5.11 -3.49
C ASP A 204 -14.22 -6.19 -2.91
N LEU A 205 -15.51 -6.13 -3.28
CA LEU A 205 -16.51 -7.11 -2.87
C LEU A 205 -16.80 -8.03 -4.05
N HIS A 206 -16.49 -9.32 -3.89
CA HIS A 206 -16.89 -10.39 -4.79
C HIS A 206 -16.44 -10.24 -6.27
N GLY A 207 -15.19 -9.85 -6.53
CA GLY A 207 -14.64 -9.79 -7.89
C GLY A 207 -15.43 -8.87 -8.83
N SER A 208 -16.22 -7.97 -8.25
CA SER A 208 -16.88 -6.88 -8.94
C SER A 208 -15.99 -5.65 -8.81
N GLN A 209 -15.90 -4.87 -9.88
CA GLN A 209 -15.02 -3.71 -10.00
C GLN A 209 -14.97 -2.89 -8.70
N SER A 210 -13.77 -2.84 -8.09
CA SER A 210 -13.53 -2.01 -6.92
C SER A 210 -13.57 -0.54 -7.34
N TYR A 211 -14.48 0.21 -6.73
CA TYR A 211 -14.50 1.66 -6.83
C TYR A 211 -14.22 2.24 -5.45
N PRO A 212 -13.22 3.14 -5.33
CA PRO A 212 -13.03 3.86 -4.09
C PRO A 212 -14.22 4.78 -3.87
N VAL A 213 -14.87 4.61 -2.73
CA VAL A 213 -15.88 5.54 -2.24
C VAL A 213 -15.12 6.64 -1.52
N ARG A 214 -15.07 7.83 -2.12
CA ARG A 214 -14.69 9.04 -1.40
C ARG A 214 -15.87 9.41 -0.51
N LEU A 215 -15.66 9.34 0.80
CA LEU A 215 -16.67 9.79 1.74
C LEU A 215 -16.62 11.32 1.74
N GLU A 216 -17.56 11.95 1.04
CA GLU A 216 -17.76 13.39 1.19
C GLU A 216 -18.08 13.65 2.66
N THR A 217 -17.19 14.36 3.33
CA THR A 217 -17.41 14.82 4.70
C THR A 217 -18.53 15.85 4.67
N TYR A 218 -19.77 15.39 4.86
CA TYR A 218 -20.87 16.25 5.27
C TYR A 218 -20.58 16.69 6.72
N ASN A 219 -19.70 17.67 6.87
CA ASN A 219 -19.58 18.40 8.12
C ASN A 219 -20.91 19.10 8.36
N SER A 220 -21.66 18.58 9.35
CA SER A 220 -22.81 19.25 9.96
C SER A 220 -22.32 20.16 11.07
#